data_AF-A0A8H7NCB6-F1
#
_entry.id   AF-A0A8H7NCB6-F1
#
_cell.length_a   1.000
_cell.length_b   1.000
_cell.length_c   1.000
_cell.angle_alpha   90.00
_cell.angle_beta   90.00
_cell.angle_gamma   90.00
#
_symmetry.space_group_name_H-M   'P 1'
#
loop_
_entity.id
_entity.type
_entity.pdbx_description
1 polymer ?
#
loop_
_entity_poly.entity_id
_entity_poly.type
_entity_poly.pdbx_seq_one_letter_code
_entity_poly.pdbx_strand_id
1 'polypeptide(L)'
;MFTWQRLSEAWWAVGSQYWNSNDSSISALQSTAVGPVSKDSATAKDKEASTPSVSSGIIPFLERHTTNEFLLKGRAYALQRIIKTVIQRREGDGFESSVSIAHLENRIAGALQLGSHDEFRLYLFMYAKRLGAEGAQTKVEELLSSLMGGILQEGKGKRDANEGRGWYSKEDAICGWDRKELLKGVIMILGKYRELQRLTLQYARVLDLNLDEEQLEVEAMDES
;
A
#
# COMPACT_ATOMS: atom_id res chain seq x y z
N MET A 1 -10.33 -9.32 -16.13
CA MET A 1 -11.79 -9.07 -16.21
C MET A 1 -12.06 -8.30 -17.49
N PHE A 2 -13.21 -8.50 -18.14
CA PHE A 2 -13.66 -7.68 -19.28
C PHE A 2 -14.62 -6.60 -18.79
N THR A 3 -14.16 -5.75 -17.87
CA THR A 3 -15.00 -4.77 -17.18
C THR A 3 -14.35 -3.39 -17.16
N TRP A 4 -15.18 -2.35 -17.13
CA TRP A 4 -14.75 -0.98 -16.87
C TRP A 4 -14.55 -0.80 -15.37
N GLN A 5 -13.42 -0.20 -14.98
CA GLN A 5 -13.12 0.12 -13.60
C GLN A 5 -12.90 1.62 -13.45
N ARG A 6 -13.41 2.17 -12.35
CA ARG A 6 -13.28 3.59 -12.04
C ARG A 6 -12.08 3.79 -11.11
N LEU A 7 -10.99 4.30 -11.66
CA LEU A 7 -9.70 4.42 -10.95
C LEU A 7 -9.52 5.75 -10.22
N SER A 8 -10.20 6.82 -10.64
CA SER A 8 -10.04 8.17 -10.08
C SER A 8 -11.39 8.87 -9.98
N GLU A 9 -11.61 9.55 -8.85
CA GLU A 9 -12.84 10.31 -8.59
C GLU A 9 -12.56 11.54 -7.74
N ALA A 10 -13.41 12.56 -7.92
CA ALA A 10 -13.29 13.82 -7.20
C ALA A 10 -13.47 13.70 -5.69
N TRP A 11 -14.26 12.74 -5.20
CA TRP A 11 -14.54 12.64 -3.76
C TRP A 11 -13.36 12.10 -2.96
N TRP A 12 -12.58 11.19 -3.56
CA TRP A 12 -11.26 10.80 -3.04
C TRP A 12 -10.34 12.02 -2.91
N ALA A 13 -10.40 12.90 -3.92
CA ALA A 13 -9.57 14.11 -3.98
C ALA A 13 -9.80 15.11 -2.86
N VAL A 14 -10.97 15.09 -2.25
CA VAL A 14 -11.37 16.04 -1.20
C VAL A 14 -11.54 15.42 0.17
N GLY A 15 -11.57 14.08 0.25
CA GLY A 15 -11.80 13.35 1.50
C GLY A 15 -10.66 12.44 1.94
N SER A 16 -9.73 12.05 1.05
CA SER A 16 -8.62 11.16 1.39
C SER A 16 -7.34 11.96 1.68
N GLN A 17 -6.65 11.59 2.77
CA GLN A 17 -5.31 12.12 3.08
C GLN A 17 -4.22 11.62 2.12
N TYR A 18 -4.53 10.57 1.34
CA TYR A 18 -3.58 9.93 0.43
C TYR A 18 -3.76 10.36 -1.03
N TRP A 19 -4.60 11.37 -1.29
CA TRP A 19 -4.69 11.98 -2.61
C TRP A 19 -3.43 12.79 -2.93
N ASN A 20 -2.87 12.63 -4.13
CA ASN A 20 -1.67 13.37 -4.58
C ASN A 20 -0.47 13.30 -3.60
N SER A 21 -0.21 12.19 -2.90
CA SER A 21 0.90 12.05 -1.91
C SER A 21 2.34 12.13 -2.49
N ASN A 22 2.54 12.85 -3.59
CA ASN A 22 3.73 12.81 -4.42
C ASN A 22 4.86 13.76 -3.97
N ASP A 23 5.28 13.78 -2.70
CA ASP A 23 6.65 14.29 -2.47
C ASP A 23 7.33 13.81 -1.18
N SER A 24 6.73 14.02 0.01
CA SER A 24 7.49 13.82 1.25
C SER A 24 7.34 12.43 1.87
N SER A 25 6.16 11.82 1.80
CA SER A 25 5.89 10.51 2.42
C SER A 25 6.35 9.31 1.56
N ILE A 26 6.38 9.47 0.23
CA ILE A 26 6.87 8.44 -0.70
C ILE A 26 8.39 8.30 -0.59
N SER A 27 9.13 9.42 -0.52
CA SER A 27 10.58 9.43 -0.36
C SER A 27 11.00 8.79 0.99
N ALA A 28 10.26 9.07 2.07
CA ALA A 28 10.50 8.45 3.37
C ALA A 28 10.19 6.94 3.39
N LEU A 29 9.09 6.50 2.77
CA LEU A 29 8.78 5.07 2.62
C LEU A 29 9.79 4.33 1.72
N GLN A 30 10.29 5.00 0.68
CA GLN A 30 11.37 4.50 -0.18
C GLN A 30 12.73 4.45 0.52
N SER A 31 12.93 5.19 1.60
CA SER A 31 14.18 5.18 2.36
C SER A 31 14.16 4.23 3.55
N THR A 32 12.99 3.99 4.16
CA THR A 32 12.88 3.28 5.46
C THR A 32 12.23 1.90 5.38
N ALA A 33 11.33 1.65 4.42
CA ALA A 33 10.57 0.39 4.37
C ALA A 33 10.96 -0.55 3.21
N VAL A 34 11.67 -0.05 2.20
CA VAL A 34 12.04 -0.82 1.00
C VAL A 34 13.52 -1.24 0.95
N GLY A 35 14.34 -0.82 1.92
CA GLY A 35 15.80 -0.97 1.87
C GLY A 35 16.43 -0.18 0.71
N PRO A 36 17.74 0.11 0.74
CA PRO A 36 18.40 0.61 -0.45
C PRO A 36 18.24 -0.46 -1.54
N VAL A 37 17.71 -0.05 -2.71
CA VAL A 37 17.80 -0.84 -3.94
C VAL A 37 19.24 -1.37 -4.01
N SER A 38 19.38 -2.71 -4.03
CA SER A 38 20.64 -3.41 -3.85
C SER A 38 21.82 -2.68 -4.49
N LYS A 39 22.78 -2.26 -3.66
CA LYS A 39 24.01 -1.54 -4.06
C LYS A 39 24.96 -2.36 -4.94
N ASP A 40 24.56 -3.53 -5.41
CA ASP A 40 25.37 -4.39 -6.27
C ASP A 40 25.53 -3.87 -7.71
N SER A 41 24.90 -2.75 -8.07
CA SER A 41 25.15 -2.07 -9.35
C SER A 41 26.18 -0.92 -9.27
N ALA A 42 26.85 -0.70 -8.12
CA ALA A 42 27.82 0.38 -7.96
C ALA A 42 29.13 0.21 -8.76
N THR A 43 29.24 -0.83 -9.61
CA THR A 43 30.37 -1.02 -10.52
C THR A 43 29.95 -1.36 -11.95
N ALA A 44 29.01 -0.60 -12.53
CA ALA A 44 28.90 -0.54 -13.99
C ALA A 44 28.41 0.85 -14.42
N LYS A 45 29.35 1.68 -14.89
CA LYS A 45 29.03 2.80 -15.76
C LYS A 45 28.51 2.22 -17.08
N ASP A 46 27.21 1.97 -17.20
CA ASP A 46 26.56 1.87 -18.51
C ASP A 46 25.06 2.18 -18.41
N LYS A 47 24.57 2.84 -19.47
CA LYS A 47 23.21 3.35 -19.64
C LYS A 47 22.19 2.21 -19.67
N GLU A 48 21.37 2.07 -18.64
CA GLU A 48 20.06 1.39 -18.76
C GLU A 48 18.98 2.18 -18.01
N ALA A 49 17.77 2.11 -18.55
CA ALA A 49 16.63 2.99 -18.31
C ALA A 49 16.44 3.38 -16.83
N SER A 50 16.37 4.68 -16.56
CA SER A 50 15.83 5.20 -15.31
C SER A 50 14.48 4.52 -15.06
N THR A 51 14.38 3.73 -13.99
CA THR A 51 13.09 3.17 -13.58
C THR A 51 12.10 4.34 -13.49
N PRO A 52 10.98 4.29 -14.23
CA PRO A 52 10.05 5.41 -14.27
C PRO A 52 9.58 5.66 -12.84
N SER A 53 9.80 6.89 -12.35
CA SER A 53 9.36 7.25 -11.00
C SER A 53 7.88 6.91 -10.83
N VAL A 54 7.47 6.36 -9.68
CA VAL A 54 6.05 6.00 -9.42
C VAL A 54 5.12 7.19 -9.61
N SER A 55 5.65 8.42 -9.45
CA SER A 55 4.99 9.68 -9.79
C SER A 55 4.54 9.83 -11.26
N SER A 56 5.07 9.00 -12.16
CA SER A 56 4.75 8.95 -13.59
C SER A 56 3.81 7.77 -13.92
N GLY A 57 3.33 7.05 -12.90
CA GLY A 57 2.37 5.95 -13.04
C GLY A 57 0.98 6.40 -13.51
N ILE A 58 0.16 5.42 -13.86
CA ILE A 58 -1.17 5.66 -14.45
C ILE A 58 -2.12 6.26 -13.41
N ILE A 59 -2.07 5.80 -12.16
CA ILE A 59 -2.96 6.28 -11.11
C ILE A 59 -2.64 7.75 -10.77
N PRO A 60 -1.38 8.16 -10.50
CA PRO A 60 -1.02 9.55 -10.33
C PRO A 60 -1.35 10.42 -11.53
N PHE A 61 -1.21 9.90 -12.76
CA PHE A 61 -1.62 10.62 -13.97
C PHE A 61 -3.12 10.95 -13.96
N LEU A 62 -3.97 9.96 -13.66
CA LEU A 62 -5.42 10.14 -13.59
C LEU A 62 -5.83 11.08 -12.43
N GLU A 63 -5.19 10.97 -11.27
CA GLU A 63 -5.45 11.85 -10.12
C GLU A 63 -5.05 13.31 -10.38
N ARG A 64 -3.91 13.54 -11.05
CA ARG A 64 -3.52 14.87 -11.53
C ARG A 64 -4.54 15.42 -12.53
N HIS A 65 -5.05 14.59 -13.43
CA HIS A 65 -6.09 15.01 -14.36
C HIS A 65 -7.38 15.41 -13.61
N THR A 66 -7.85 14.59 -12.66
CA THR A 66 -8.99 14.93 -11.78
C THR A 66 -8.74 16.23 -11.01
N THR A 67 -7.51 16.45 -10.53
CA THR A 67 -7.12 17.69 -9.86
C THR A 67 -7.27 18.89 -10.78
N ASN A 68 -6.71 18.81 -12.00
CA ASN A 68 -6.74 19.90 -12.98
C ASN A 68 -8.16 20.22 -13.45
N GLU A 69 -8.99 19.19 -13.68
CA GLU A 69 -10.32 19.37 -14.25
C GLU A 69 -11.41 19.67 -13.22
N PHE A 70 -11.24 19.22 -11.97
CA PHE A 70 -12.28 19.29 -10.96
C PHE A 70 -11.92 20.18 -9.77
N LEU A 71 -10.70 20.04 -9.21
CA LEU A 71 -10.28 20.83 -8.06
C LEU A 71 -9.90 22.27 -8.47
N LEU A 72 -8.98 22.43 -9.42
CA LEU A 72 -8.44 23.74 -9.81
C LEU A 72 -9.48 24.64 -10.50
N LYS A 73 -10.46 24.03 -11.18
CA LYS A 73 -11.58 24.76 -11.80
C LYS A 73 -12.71 25.10 -10.82
N GLY A 74 -12.54 24.82 -9.52
CA GLY A 74 -13.51 25.11 -8.48
C GLY A 74 -14.78 24.25 -8.49
N ARG A 75 -14.85 23.23 -9.37
CA ARG A 75 -16.02 22.34 -9.51
C ARG A 75 -16.22 21.47 -8.26
N ALA A 76 -15.18 21.28 -7.47
CA ALA A 76 -15.21 20.53 -6.22
C ALA A 76 -15.71 21.31 -5.01
N TYR A 77 -15.91 22.63 -5.12
CA TYR A 77 -16.13 23.50 -3.95
C TYR A 77 -17.35 23.10 -3.11
N ALA A 78 -18.46 22.75 -3.76
CA ALA A 78 -19.65 22.27 -3.07
C ALA A 78 -19.37 20.98 -2.28
N LEU A 79 -18.66 20.03 -2.90
CA LEU A 79 -18.31 18.75 -2.28
C LEU A 79 -17.33 18.94 -1.11
N GLN A 80 -16.32 19.79 -1.27
CA GLN A 80 -15.37 20.16 -0.22
C GLN A 80 -16.10 20.73 1.02
N ARG A 81 -17.09 21.62 0.80
CA ARG A 81 -17.88 22.19 1.90
C ARG A 81 -18.71 21.14 2.64
N ILE A 82 -19.32 20.21 1.89
CA ILE A 82 -20.10 19.12 2.47
C ILE A 82 -19.19 18.26 3.35
N ILE A 83 -18.06 17.79 2.81
CA ILE A 83 -17.11 16.94 3.54
C ILE A 83 -16.55 17.64 4.77
N LYS A 84 -16.15 18.91 4.64
CA LYS A 84 -15.69 19.70 5.78
C LYS A 84 -16.75 19.79 6.88
N THR A 85 -18.02 19.95 6.50
CA THR A 85 -19.14 20.00 7.45
C THR A 85 -19.35 18.64 8.13
N VAL A 86 -19.20 17.53 7.40
CA VAL A 86 -19.27 16.17 7.97
C VAL A 86 -18.16 15.94 8.97
N ILE A 87 -16.90 16.23 8.61
CA ILE A 87 -15.73 16.04 9.49
C ILE A 87 -15.84 16.89 10.77
N GLN A 88 -16.43 18.09 10.68
CA GLN A 88 -16.61 18.97 11.85
C GLN A 88 -17.71 18.51 12.80
N ARG A 89 -18.60 17.61 12.38
CA ARG A 89 -19.63 17.04 13.27
C ARG A 89 -19.02 15.91 14.08
N ARG A 90 -19.47 15.73 15.33
CA ARG A 90 -19.05 14.61 16.20
C ARG A 90 -19.25 13.23 15.55
N GLU A 91 -20.25 13.10 14.69
CA GLU A 91 -20.54 11.86 13.93
C GLU A 91 -19.55 11.61 12.77
N GLY A 92 -18.75 12.61 12.40
CA GLY A 92 -17.72 12.50 11.38
C GLY A 92 -16.37 12.03 11.92
N ASP A 93 -16.29 11.67 13.20
CA ASP A 93 -15.08 11.08 13.76
C ASP A 93 -14.76 9.76 13.04
N GLY A 94 -13.51 9.61 12.61
CA GLY A 94 -13.08 8.49 11.76
C GLY A 94 -13.55 8.52 10.29
N PHE A 95 -14.30 9.55 9.83
CA PHE A 95 -14.71 9.65 8.42
C PHE A 95 -13.50 9.74 7.49
N GLU A 96 -12.59 10.67 7.76
CA GLU A 96 -11.38 10.88 6.96
C GLU A 96 -10.49 9.64 6.92
N SER A 97 -10.42 8.90 8.05
CA SER A 97 -9.73 7.62 8.14
C SER A 97 -10.35 6.56 7.23
N SER A 98 -11.66 6.35 7.36
CA SER A 98 -12.41 5.37 6.54
C SER A 98 -12.26 5.65 5.04
N VAL A 99 -12.40 6.92 4.64
CA VAL A 99 -12.19 7.36 3.25
C VAL A 99 -10.74 7.13 2.81
N SER A 100 -9.76 7.38 3.67
CA SER A 100 -8.35 7.18 3.38
C SER A 100 -7.99 5.71 3.17
N ILE A 101 -8.49 4.82 4.02
CA ILE A 101 -8.33 3.36 3.88
C ILE A 101 -8.97 2.89 2.57
N ALA A 102 -10.23 3.25 2.32
CA ALA A 102 -10.95 2.84 1.12
C ALA A 102 -10.31 3.37 -0.17
N HIS A 103 -9.74 4.58 -0.14
CA HIS A 103 -8.99 5.12 -1.27
C HIS A 103 -7.72 4.29 -1.55
N LEU A 104 -6.97 3.91 -0.51
CA LEU A 104 -5.78 3.06 -0.68
C LEU A 104 -6.13 1.66 -1.21
N GLU A 105 -7.23 1.07 -0.74
CA GLU A 105 -7.76 -0.19 -1.30
C GLU A 105 -8.06 -0.05 -2.80
N ASN A 106 -8.70 1.05 -3.22
CA ASN A 106 -8.96 1.33 -4.62
C ASN A 106 -7.66 1.48 -5.44
N ARG A 107 -6.64 2.13 -4.88
CA ARG A 107 -5.32 2.27 -5.53
C ARG A 107 -4.60 0.94 -5.68
N ILE A 108 -4.63 0.08 -4.66
CA ILE A 108 -4.06 -1.28 -4.73
C ILE A 108 -4.79 -2.09 -5.80
N ALA A 109 -6.13 -2.10 -5.78
CA ALA A 109 -6.93 -2.83 -6.75
C ALA A 109 -6.70 -2.33 -8.18
N GLY A 110 -6.63 -1.01 -8.37
CA GLY A 110 -6.32 -0.38 -9.65
C GLY A 110 -4.94 -0.74 -10.17
N ALA A 111 -3.90 -0.65 -9.32
CA ALA A 111 -2.54 -0.98 -9.70
C ALA A 111 -2.41 -2.48 -10.07
N LEU A 112 -3.05 -3.35 -9.29
CA LEU A 112 -3.11 -4.79 -9.58
C LEU A 112 -3.80 -5.08 -10.92
N GLN A 113 -4.91 -4.39 -11.23
CA GLN A 113 -5.64 -4.61 -12.48
C GLN A 113 -4.86 -4.10 -13.70
N LEU A 114 -4.11 -3.01 -13.54
CA LEU A 114 -3.24 -2.43 -14.56
C LEU A 114 -1.92 -3.22 -14.72
N GLY A 115 -1.59 -4.12 -13.80
CA GLY A 115 -0.30 -4.79 -13.76
C GLY A 115 0.85 -3.82 -13.46
N SER A 116 0.58 -2.73 -12.76
CA SER A 116 1.60 -1.73 -12.41
C SER A 116 2.33 -2.17 -11.15
N HIS A 117 3.47 -2.85 -11.36
CA HIS A 117 4.28 -3.46 -10.32
C HIS A 117 4.67 -2.46 -9.21
N ASP A 118 5.29 -1.33 -9.57
CA ASP A 118 5.81 -0.38 -8.60
C ASP A 118 4.71 0.40 -7.87
N GLU A 119 3.64 0.80 -8.58
CA GLU A 119 2.46 1.43 -7.96
C GLU A 119 1.80 0.49 -6.96
N PHE A 120 1.66 -0.79 -7.31
CA PHE A 120 1.05 -1.80 -6.44
C PHE A 120 1.80 -1.94 -5.12
N ARG A 121 3.14 -2.13 -5.16
CA ARG A 121 3.96 -2.26 -3.95
C ARG A 121 3.91 -1.00 -3.10
N LEU A 122 4.02 0.18 -3.72
CA LEU A 122 3.94 1.45 -3.00
C LEU A 122 2.61 1.59 -2.26
N TYR A 123 1.48 1.39 -2.95
CA TYR A 123 0.16 1.55 -2.35
C TYR A 123 -0.15 0.49 -1.30
N LEU A 124 0.36 -0.73 -1.47
CA LEU A 124 0.29 -1.78 -0.46
C LEU A 124 0.97 -1.36 0.86
N PHE A 125 2.17 -0.78 0.77
CA PHE A 125 2.91 -0.34 1.97
C PHE A 125 2.29 0.89 2.61
N MET A 126 1.76 1.82 1.81
CA MET A 126 0.99 2.96 2.32
C MET A 126 -0.28 2.48 3.04
N TYR A 127 -0.96 1.47 2.51
CA TYR A 127 -2.12 0.82 3.14
C TYR A 127 -1.75 0.14 4.46
N ALA A 128 -0.68 -0.66 4.50
CA ALA A 128 -0.20 -1.26 5.73
C ALA A 128 0.11 -0.21 6.80
N LYS A 129 0.81 0.87 6.43
CA LYS A 129 1.08 2.00 7.35
C LYS A 129 -0.21 2.64 7.85
N ARG A 130 -1.21 2.82 6.98
CA ARG A 130 -2.50 3.40 7.40
C ARG A 130 -3.27 2.47 8.34
N LEU A 131 -3.35 1.18 8.02
CA LEU A 131 -4.01 0.21 8.91
C LEU A 131 -3.34 0.15 10.28
N GLY A 132 -2.01 0.25 10.32
CA GLY A 132 -1.22 0.38 11.53
C GLY A 132 -1.63 1.57 12.38
N ALA A 133 -1.61 2.77 11.79
CA ALA A 133 -1.98 4.00 12.49
C ALA A 133 -3.41 4.03 13.03
N GLU A 134 -4.32 3.25 12.42
CA GLU A 134 -5.73 3.15 12.80
C GLU A 134 -6.01 1.97 13.75
N GLY A 135 -5.02 1.13 14.04
CA GLY A 135 -5.19 -0.06 14.87
C GLY A 135 -6.20 -1.07 14.30
N ALA A 136 -6.37 -1.11 12.97
CA ALA A 136 -7.42 -1.87 12.29
C ALA A 136 -7.12 -3.38 12.23
N GLN A 137 -7.08 -4.05 13.39
CA GLN A 137 -6.62 -5.44 13.57
C GLN A 137 -7.23 -6.44 12.58
N THR A 138 -8.55 -6.40 12.36
CA THR A 138 -9.23 -7.33 11.43
C THR A 138 -8.74 -7.18 10.00
N LYS A 139 -8.55 -5.93 9.51
CA LYS A 139 -8.03 -5.68 8.17
C LYS A 139 -6.55 -6.04 8.05
N VAL A 140 -5.79 -5.86 9.12
CA VAL A 140 -4.38 -6.27 9.18
C VAL A 140 -4.27 -7.80 9.10
N GLU A 141 -5.08 -8.52 9.86
CA GLU A 141 -5.13 -9.98 9.83
C GLU A 141 -5.52 -10.50 8.44
N GLU A 142 -6.54 -9.90 7.80
CA GLU A 142 -6.93 -10.20 6.43
C GLU A 142 -5.78 -9.97 5.44
N LEU A 143 -5.10 -8.82 5.54
CA LEU A 143 -3.97 -8.47 4.69
C LEU A 143 -2.81 -9.48 4.84
N LEU A 144 -2.39 -9.75 6.07
CA LEU A 144 -1.28 -10.67 6.36
C LEU A 144 -1.63 -12.10 5.94
N SER A 145 -2.85 -12.57 6.23
CA SER A 145 -3.36 -13.87 5.81
C SER A 145 -3.39 -14.00 4.29
N SER A 146 -3.88 -12.97 3.59
CA SER A 146 -3.97 -12.98 2.13
C SER A 146 -2.61 -12.95 1.44
N LEU A 147 -1.62 -12.27 2.00
CA LEU A 147 -0.24 -12.28 1.49
C LEU A 147 0.47 -13.60 1.82
N MET A 148 0.14 -14.22 2.95
CA MET A 148 0.60 -15.57 3.31
C MET A 148 -0.02 -16.67 2.44
N GLY A 149 -1.23 -16.44 1.91
CA GLY A 149 -1.91 -17.34 0.99
C GLY A 149 -1.04 -17.63 -0.24
N GLY A 150 -0.58 -18.88 -0.36
CA GLY A 150 0.42 -19.33 -1.34
C GLY A 150 1.70 -19.84 -0.69
N ILE A 151 2.22 -19.14 0.32
CA ILE A 151 3.52 -19.41 0.96
C ILE A 151 3.55 -20.73 1.76
N LEU A 152 2.43 -21.12 2.39
CA LEU A 152 2.33 -22.36 3.17
C LEU A 152 1.92 -23.59 2.34
N GLN A 153 1.59 -23.42 1.06
CA GLN A 153 1.30 -24.53 0.13
C GLN A 153 2.57 -24.95 -0.61
N GLU A 154 3.71 -25.08 0.07
CA GLU A 154 4.94 -25.68 -0.48
C GLU A 154 4.81 -27.19 -0.78
N GLY A 155 3.63 -27.79 -0.60
CA GLY A 155 3.38 -29.21 -0.87
C GLY A 155 2.44 -29.45 -2.05
N LYS A 156 2.99 -29.67 -3.25
CA LYS A 156 2.42 -30.46 -4.37
C LYS A 156 0.88 -30.58 -4.42
N GLY A 157 0.16 -29.46 -4.45
CA GLY A 157 -1.25 -29.45 -4.85
C GLY A 157 -1.31 -29.42 -6.37
N LYS A 158 -2.04 -30.34 -7.00
CA LYS A 158 -2.42 -30.21 -8.41
C LYS A 158 -2.99 -28.81 -8.62
N ARG A 159 -2.51 -28.08 -9.64
CA ARG A 159 -3.14 -26.85 -10.11
C ARG A 159 -4.58 -27.19 -10.51
N ASP A 160 -5.52 -26.95 -9.61
CA ASP A 160 -6.92 -27.06 -9.95
C ASP A 160 -7.27 -25.89 -10.87
N ALA A 161 -8.06 -26.15 -11.92
CA ALA A 161 -8.48 -25.14 -12.90
C ALA A 161 -9.32 -23.98 -12.30
N ASN A 162 -9.55 -24.01 -10.97
CA ASN A 162 -10.31 -23.04 -10.19
C ASN A 162 -9.43 -22.30 -9.17
N GLU A 163 -8.11 -22.24 -9.37
CA GLU A 163 -7.25 -21.32 -8.62
C GLU A 163 -7.70 -19.87 -8.85
N GLY A 164 -7.96 -19.14 -7.76
CA GLY A 164 -8.31 -17.72 -7.82
C GLY A 164 -7.28 -16.94 -8.62
N ARG A 165 -7.69 -15.84 -9.27
CA ARG A 165 -6.77 -14.97 -10.02
C ARG A 165 -6.49 -13.69 -9.25
N GLY A 166 -5.33 -13.09 -9.49
CA GLY A 166 -4.95 -11.81 -8.89
C GLY A 166 -4.73 -11.95 -7.38
N TRP A 167 -5.45 -11.15 -6.59
CA TRP A 167 -5.27 -11.08 -5.13
C TRP A 167 -5.46 -12.44 -4.45
N TYR A 168 -6.47 -13.21 -4.89
CA TYR A 168 -6.79 -14.55 -4.38
C TYR A 168 -6.02 -15.69 -5.08
N SER A 169 -5.03 -15.36 -5.92
CA SER A 169 -4.15 -16.38 -6.47
C SER A 169 -3.29 -16.99 -5.37
N LYS A 170 -2.97 -18.27 -5.53
CA LYS A 170 -2.05 -19.01 -4.67
C LYS A 170 -0.63 -19.04 -5.23
N GLU A 171 -0.38 -18.33 -6.33
CA GLU A 171 0.95 -18.15 -6.90
C GLU A 171 1.88 -17.44 -5.92
N ASP A 172 3.17 -17.79 -5.96
CA ASP A 172 4.21 -17.18 -5.12
C ASP A 172 4.38 -15.68 -5.40
N ALA A 173 3.96 -15.21 -6.57
CA ALA A 173 4.02 -13.80 -6.95
C ALA A 173 2.63 -13.15 -7.05
N ILE A 174 2.55 -11.87 -6.74
CA ILE A 174 1.38 -11.02 -6.94
C ILE A 174 1.80 -9.69 -7.55
N CYS A 175 1.15 -9.30 -8.66
CA CYS A 175 1.55 -8.12 -9.44
C CYS A 175 3.07 -8.10 -9.68
N GLY A 176 3.65 -9.25 -10.04
CA GLY A 176 5.09 -9.49 -10.28
C GLY A 176 6.05 -9.24 -9.11
N TRP A 177 5.56 -9.08 -7.89
CA TRP A 177 6.38 -9.10 -6.69
C TRP A 177 6.25 -10.45 -5.99
N ASP A 178 7.34 -10.92 -5.40
CA ASP A 178 7.31 -12.10 -4.53
C ASP A 178 6.47 -11.81 -3.26
N ARG A 179 5.54 -12.71 -2.93
CA ARG A 179 4.66 -12.57 -1.77
C ARG A 179 5.45 -12.59 -0.47
N LYS A 180 6.54 -13.37 -0.36
CA LYS A 180 7.39 -13.39 0.85
C LYS A 180 8.07 -12.02 1.03
N GLU A 181 8.57 -11.41 -0.04
CA GLU A 181 9.13 -10.04 -0.01
C GLU A 181 8.10 -9.00 0.44
N LEU A 182 6.90 -9.00 -0.17
CA LEU A 182 5.83 -8.06 0.21
C LEU A 182 5.40 -8.25 1.66
N LEU A 183 5.22 -9.49 2.09
CA LEU A 183 4.80 -9.83 3.45
C LEU A 183 5.86 -9.39 4.48
N LYS A 184 7.15 -9.58 4.18
CA LYS A 184 8.24 -9.06 5.02
C LYS A 184 8.14 -7.54 5.16
N GLY A 185 7.98 -6.81 4.06
CA GLY A 185 7.83 -5.34 4.10
C GLY A 185 6.61 -4.89 4.92
N VAL A 186 5.47 -5.55 4.74
CA VAL A 186 4.25 -5.26 5.50
C VAL A 186 4.43 -5.54 7.00
N ILE A 187 5.07 -6.65 7.37
CA ILE A 187 5.39 -6.99 8.77
C ILE A 187 6.31 -5.94 9.40
N MET A 188 7.35 -5.50 8.71
CA MET A 188 8.26 -4.46 9.22
C MET A 188 7.53 -3.14 9.49
N ILE A 189 6.61 -2.75 8.61
CA ILE A 189 5.79 -1.53 8.80
C ILE A 189 4.86 -1.69 10.00
N LEU A 190 4.16 -2.83 10.10
CA LEU A 190 3.17 -3.07 11.16
C LEU A 190 3.83 -3.31 12.54
N GLY A 191 5.07 -3.79 12.58
CA GLY A 191 5.83 -4.02 13.82
C GLY A 191 6.10 -2.75 14.62
N LYS A 192 6.05 -1.57 13.96
CA LYS A 192 6.18 -0.25 14.59
C LYS A 192 4.97 0.12 15.46
N TYR A 193 3.85 -0.60 15.34
CA TYR A 193 2.59 -0.31 16.05
C TYR A 193 2.38 -1.31 17.18
N ARG A 194 2.45 -0.84 18.43
CA ARG A 194 2.46 -1.65 19.66
C ARG A 194 1.28 -2.62 19.76
N GLU A 195 0.09 -2.15 19.42
CA GLU A 195 -1.17 -2.89 19.45
C GLU A 195 -1.24 -4.02 18.41
N LEU A 196 -0.39 -3.96 17.37
CA LEU A 196 -0.31 -4.98 16.32
C LEU A 196 0.87 -5.93 16.48
N GLN A 197 1.87 -5.59 17.30
CA GLN A 197 3.09 -6.38 17.50
C GLN A 197 2.81 -7.87 17.77
N ARG A 198 1.85 -8.19 18.63
CA ARG A 198 1.49 -9.58 18.93
C ARG A 198 1.06 -10.35 17.67
N LEU A 199 0.24 -9.73 16.83
CA LEU A 199 -0.21 -10.32 15.57
C LEU A 199 0.97 -10.42 14.59
N THR A 200 1.68 -9.32 14.39
CA THR A 200 2.83 -9.23 13.47
C THR A 200 3.91 -10.26 13.78
N LEU A 201 4.25 -10.48 15.07
CA LEU A 201 5.23 -11.46 15.50
C LEU A 201 4.81 -12.91 15.20
N GLN A 202 3.52 -13.23 15.24
CA GLN A 202 3.04 -14.57 14.86
C GLN A 202 3.32 -14.85 13.38
N TYR A 203 3.06 -13.87 12.52
CA TYR A 203 3.33 -13.98 11.09
C TYR A 203 4.83 -13.98 10.77
N ALA A 204 5.63 -13.20 11.50
CA ALA A 204 7.09 -13.16 11.34
C ALA A 204 7.75 -14.51 11.65
N ARG A 205 7.32 -15.19 12.72
CA ARG A 205 7.80 -16.54 13.09
C ARG A 205 7.53 -17.56 11.98
N VAL A 206 6.39 -17.46 11.30
CA VAL A 206 6.04 -18.36 10.19
C VAL A 206 6.97 -18.15 8.98
N LEU A 207 7.52 -16.95 8.80
CA LEU A 207 8.47 -16.62 7.74
C LEU A 207 9.94 -16.87 8.13
N ASP A 208 10.20 -17.41 9.32
CA ASP A 208 11.55 -17.51 9.89
C ASP A 208 12.29 -16.15 9.89
N LEU A 209 11.53 -15.07 10.04
CA LEU A 209 12.09 -13.74 10.23
C LEU A 209 12.50 -13.62 11.69
N ASN A 210 13.80 -13.68 11.96
CA ASN A 210 14.37 -13.23 13.22
C ASN A 210 14.19 -11.71 13.31
N LEU A 211 13.00 -11.30 13.73
CA LEU A 211 12.77 -9.95 14.22
C LEU A 211 13.41 -9.89 15.60
N ASP A 212 14.71 -9.67 15.65
CA ASP A 212 15.38 -9.34 16.91
C ASP A 212 14.73 -8.06 17.42
N GLU A 213 14.19 -8.10 18.65
CA GLU A 213 13.44 -6.99 19.26
C GLU A 213 14.22 -5.66 19.24
N GLU A 214 15.55 -5.71 19.14
CA GLU A 214 16.45 -4.56 18.97
C GLU A 214 16.31 -3.83 17.61
N GLN A 215 16.00 -4.50 16.50
CA GLN A 215 15.88 -3.81 15.20
C GLN A 215 14.61 -2.95 15.08
N LEU A 216 13.59 -3.23 15.89
CA LEU A 216 12.35 -2.45 15.92
C LEU A 216 12.47 -1.18 16.77
N GLU A 217 13.41 -1.13 17.72
CA GLU A 217 13.63 0.03 18.58
C GLU A 217 14.65 1.03 18.02
N VAL A 218 15.67 0.56 17.28
CA VAL A 218 16.75 1.42 16.79
C VAL A 218 16.29 2.44 15.73
N GLU A 219 15.27 2.12 14.91
CA GLU A 219 14.71 3.09 13.96
C GLU A 219 13.71 4.09 14.58
N ALA A 220 13.18 3.83 15.78
CA ALA A 220 12.23 4.72 16.43
C ALA A 220 12.92 5.88 17.18
N MET A 221 14.20 5.71 17.54
CA MET A 221 14.97 6.74 18.25
C MET A 221 15.58 7.81 17.32
N ASP A 222 15.68 7.56 16.01
CA ASP A 222 16.31 8.50 15.06
C ASP A 222 15.32 9.54 14.47
N GLU A 223 14.03 9.45 14.80
CA GLU A 223 12.98 10.42 14.39
C GLU A 223 12.45 11.28 15.56
N SER A 224 13.13 11.30 16.71
CA SER A 224 12.77 12.11 17.91
C SER A 224 13.46 13.46 17.97
#